data_AF-A0A2S7P4Y4-F1
#
_entry.id   AF-A0A2S7P4Y4-F1
#
_cell.length_a   1.000
_cell.length_b   1.000
_cell.length_c   1.000
_cell.angle_alpha   90.00
_cell.angle_beta   90.00
_cell.angle_gamma   90.00
#
_symmetry.space_group_name_H-M   'P 1'
#
loop_
_entity.id
_entity.type
_entity.pdbx_description
1 polymer ?
#
loop_
_entity_poly.entity_id
_entity_poly.type
_entity_poly.pdbx_seq_one_letter_code
_entity_poly.pdbx_strand_id
1 'polypeptide(L)' 'MRFSTLALLAFTSSVLAAEVKVEVTKAVECDRKTKKGDTISVHYRGNLEEDGKVGKEFDASYNRGQPLSFEVGKGRVIKG' A
#
# COMPACT_ATOMS: atom_id res chain seq x y z
N MET A 1 36.10 -30.63 -34.22
CA MET A 1 36.07 -29.21 -33.81
C MET A 1 35.06 -29.10 -32.68
N ARG A 2 35.48 -28.64 -31.49
CA ARG A 2 34.74 -28.75 -30.22
C ARG A 2 33.62 -27.70 -30.16
N PHE A 3 32.38 -28.15 -29.93
CA PHE A 3 31.21 -27.30 -29.71
C PHE A 3 31.39 -26.50 -28.42
N SER A 4 31.50 -25.18 -28.54
CA SER A 4 31.63 -24.26 -27.42
C SER A 4 30.24 -23.97 -26.85
N THR A 5 29.97 -24.47 -25.64
CA THR A 5 28.72 -24.22 -24.91
C THR A 5 28.68 -22.76 -24.45
N LEU A 6 27.78 -21.99 -25.06
CA LEU A 6 27.47 -20.63 -24.64
C LEU A 6 26.68 -20.69 -23.32
N ALA A 7 27.35 -20.42 -22.20
CA ALA A 7 26.74 -20.38 -20.88
C ALA A 7 25.78 -19.18 -20.79
N LEU A 8 24.49 -19.45 -20.67
CA LEU A 8 23.45 -18.45 -20.50
C LEU A 8 23.49 -17.96 -19.04
N LEU A 9 24.09 -16.78 -18.81
CA LEU A 9 24.03 -16.08 -17.52
C LEU A 9 22.59 -15.63 -17.25
N ALA A 10 21.91 -16.36 -16.36
CA ALA A 10 20.61 -15.96 -15.84
C ALA A 10 20.77 -14.70 -14.96
N PHE A 11 20.45 -13.53 -15.51
CA PHE A 11 20.29 -12.31 -14.73
C PHE A 11 19.05 -12.46 -13.84
N THR A 12 19.26 -12.62 -12.54
CA THR A 12 18.19 -12.58 -11.55
C THR A 12 17.85 -11.11 -11.29
N SER A 13 16.76 -10.63 -11.90
CA SER A 13 16.24 -9.29 -11.58
C SER A 13 15.65 -9.31 -10.16
N SER A 14 16.34 -8.67 -9.21
CA SER A 14 15.79 -8.37 -7.90
C SER A 14 14.86 -7.16 -8.01
N VAL A 15 13.57 -7.37 -7.72
CA VAL A 15 12.63 -6.25 -7.53
C VAL A 15 12.83 -5.72 -6.12
N LEU A 16 13.38 -4.50 -5.98
CA LEU A 16 13.32 -3.76 -4.72
C LEU A 16 11.88 -3.25 -4.54
N ALA A 17 11.14 -3.82 -3.61
CA ALA A 17 9.91 -3.19 -3.12
C ALA A 17 10.30 -2.00 -2.23
N ALA A 18 9.74 -0.82 -2.52
CA ALA A 18 9.89 0.34 -1.64
C ALA A 18 9.20 0.05 -0.29
N GLU A 19 9.85 0.39 0.82
CA GLU A 19 9.29 0.27 2.15
C GLU A 19 8.18 1.31 2.39
N VAL A 20 7.12 0.93 3.12
CA VAL A 20 6.01 1.85 3.42
C VAL A 20 6.45 2.88 4.46
N LYS A 21 6.47 4.16 4.06
CA LYS A 21 6.68 5.30 4.97
C LYS A 21 5.35 5.71 5.61
N VAL A 22 5.31 5.74 6.94
CA VAL A 22 4.12 6.14 7.72
C VAL A 22 4.39 7.43 8.49
N GLU A 23 3.50 8.42 8.35
CA GLU A 23 3.55 9.69 9.07
C GLU A 23 2.20 9.96 9.77
N VAL A 24 2.26 10.36 11.04
CA VAL A 24 1.06 10.72 11.82
C VAL A 24 0.90 12.23 11.80
N THR A 25 -0.04 12.72 10.98
CA THR A 25 -0.29 14.17 10.83
C THR A 25 -1.14 14.75 11.96
N LYS A 26 -2.06 13.96 12.51
CA LYS A 26 -2.90 14.33 13.65
C LYS A 26 -3.03 13.15 14.59
N ALA A 27 -2.32 13.22 15.71
CA ALA A 27 -2.45 12.25 16.79
C ALA A 27 -3.76 12.49 17.56
N VAL A 28 -4.37 11.39 17.99
CA VAL A 28 -5.52 11.38 18.91
C VAL A 28 -5.21 10.33 19.97
N GLU A 29 -5.36 10.72 21.23
CA GLU A 29 -5.25 9.80 22.36
C GLU A 29 -6.56 9.01 22.52
N CYS A 30 -6.44 7.69 22.62
CA CYS A 30 -7.57 6.79 22.74
C CYS A 30 -7.24 5.72 23.79
N ASP A 31 -8.19 5.40 24.66
CA ASP A 31 -8.01 4.37 25.71
C ASP A 31 -7.85 2.96 25.14
N ARG A 32 -8.31 2.75 23.90
CA ARG A 32 -8.28 1.45 23.22
C ARG A 32 -7.81 1.59 21.78
N LYS A 33 -6.82 0.76 21.42
CA LYS A 33 -6.34 0.61 20.03
C LYS A 33 -7.26 -0.31 19.21
N THR A 34 -7.37 -0.03 17.92
CA THR A 34 -8.02 -0.89 16.93
C THR A 34 -7.30 -2.24 16.84
N LYS A 35 -8.06 -3.33 16.75
CA LYS A 35 -7.55 -4.71 16.66
C LYS A 35 -8.22 -5.50 15.54
N LYS A 36 -7.62 -6.63 15.16
CA LYS A 36 -8.21 -7.58 14.20
C LYS A 36 -9.62 -7.97 14.64
N GLY A 37 -10.56 -7.95 13.70
CA GLY A 37 -11.98 -8.23 13.94
C GLY A 37 -12.84 -7.00 14.21
N ASP A 38 -12.25 -5.84 14.48
CA ASP A 38 -13.02 -4.60 14.62
C ASP A 38 -13.60 -4.18 13.27
N THR A 39 -14.86 -3.73 13.29
CA THR A 39 -15.43 -2.97 12.17
C THR A 39 -15.16 -1.49 12.38
N ILE A 40 -14.51 -0.87 11.41
CA ILE A 40 -14.18 0.56 11.46
C ILE A 40 -14.68 1.26 10.20
N SER A 41 -14.85 2.58 10.27
CA SER A 41 -15.16 3.44 9.13
C SER A 41 -14.11 4.53 9.00
N VAL A 42 -13.52 4.68 7.82
CA VAL A 42 -12.43 5.64 7.57
C VAL A 42 -12.68 6.45 6.30
N HIS A 43 -12.31 7.72 6.36
CA HIS A 43 -12.09 8.50 5.15
C HIS A 43 -10.65 8.32 4.67
N TYR A 44 -10.49 8.17 3.37
CA TYR A 44 -9.21 7.99 2.69
C TYR A 44 -9.16 8.78 1.37
N ARG A 45 -7.93 9.00 0.91
CA ARG A 45 -7.56 9.49 -0.42
C ARG A 45 -6.34 8.70 -0.90
N GLY A 46 -6.39 8.19 -2.12
CA GLY A 46 -5.31 7.44 -2.75
C GLY A 46 -4.81 8.14 -4.01
N ASN A 47 -3.51 8.34 -4.10
CA ASN A 47 -2.82 8.94 -5.24
C ASN A 47 -1.75 7.99 -5.77
N LEU A 48 -1.51 8.04 -7.08
CA LEU A 48 -0.35 7.44 -7.71
C LEU A 48 0.85 8.37 -7.47
N GLU A 49 1.94 7.84 -6.94
CA GLU A 49 3.18 8.60 -6.76
C GLU A 49 3.86 8.83 -8.10
N GLU A 50 4.41 10.03 -8.30
CA GLU A 50 5.22 10.40 -9.45
C GLU A 50 6.49 11.09 -8.93
N ASP A 51 7.63 10.43 -9.07
CA ASP A 51 8.95 10.90 -8.63
C ASP A 51 9.00 11.38 -7.15
N GLY A 52 8.47 10.58 -6.23
CA GLY A 52 8.46 10.93 -4.80
C GLY A 52 7.47 12.04 -4.43
N LYS A 53 6.59 12.43 -5.34
CA LYS A 53 5.55 13.45 -5.13
C LYS A 53 4.16 12.85 -5.29
N VAL A 54 3.20 13.48 -4.62
CA VAL A 54 1.78 13.14 -4.77
C VAL A 54 1.36 13.44 -6.20
N GLY A 55 1.06 12.40 -6.97
CA GLY A 55 0.56 12.51 -8.34
C GLY A 55 -0.95 12.33 -8.41
N LYS A 56 -1.41 11.73 -9.50
CA LYS A 56 -2.84 11.64 -9.85
C LYS A 56 -3.64 10.86 -8.79
N GLU A 57 -4.76 11.43 -8.34
CA GLU A 57 -5.73 10.72 -7.51
C GLU A 57 -6.37 9.57 -8.31
N PHE A 58 -6.43 8.38 -7.72
CA PHE A 58 -7.15 7.24 -8.29
C PHE A 58 -8.49 6.98 -7.59
N ASP A 59 -8.59 7.30 -6.30
CA ASP A 59 -9.84 7.17 -5.53
C ASP A 59 -9.81 8.04 -4.25
N ALA A 60 -10.96 8.57 -3.85
CA ALA A 60 -11.15 9.24 -2.58
C ALA A 60 -12.58 9.07 -2.06
N SER A 61 -12.71 8.67 -0.80
CA SER A 61 -14.01 8.59 -0.10
C SER A 61 -14.73 9.95 -0.03
N TYR A 62 -13.97 11.04 0.03
CA TYR A 62 -14.49 12.41 0.11
C TYR A 62 -15.35 12.79 -1.10
N ASN A 63 -15.01 12.28 -2.30
CA ASN A 63 -15.76 12.56 -3.53
C ASN A 63 -17.18 11.97 -3.49
N ARG A 64 -17.39 10.94 -2.66
CA ARG A 64 -18.68 10.28 -2.46
C ARG A 64 -19.42 10.77 -1.21
N GLY A 65 -18.77 11.58 -0.37
CA GLY A 65 -19.34 12.07 0.89
C GLY A 65 -19.56 10.99 1.96
N GLN A 66 -19.08 9.76 1.76
CA GLN A 66 -19.28 8.65 2.72
C GLN A 66 -17.96 7.89 2.97
N PRO A 67 -17.68 7.49 4.23
CA PRO A 67 -16.49 6.73 4.56
C PRO A 67 -16.60 5.29 4.06
N LEU A 68 -15.46 4.61 4.01
CA LEU A 68 -15.42 3.17 3.75
C LEU A 68 -15.49 2.42 5.09
N SER A 69 -16.46 1.52 5.21
CA SER A 69 -16.60 0.61 6.36
C SER A 69 -16.06 -0.79 6.02
N PHE A 70 -15.24 -1.35 6.92
CA PHE A 70 -14.68 -2.69 6.75
C PHE A 70 -14.23 -3.31 8.07
N GLU A 71 -14.05 -4.64 8.06
CA GLU A 71 -13.49 -5.40 9.18
C GLU A 71 -11.96 -5.53 9.07
N VAL A 72 -11.26 -5.17 10.15
CA VAL A 72 -9.79 -5.17 10.22
C VAL A 72 -9.24 -6.60 10.18
N GLY A 73 -8.30 -6.84 9.27
CA GLY A 73 -7.58 -8.11 9.15
C GLY A 73 -8.32 -9.21 8.37
N LYS A 74 -9.35 -8.85 7.58
CA LYS A 74 -10.10 -9.77 6.70
C LYS A 74 -9.68 -9.74 5.22
N GLY A 75 -8.62 -9.03 4.87
CA GLY A 75 -8.15 -8.93 3.48
C GLY A 75 -9.09 -8.14 2.55
N ARG A 76 -9.88 -7.21 3.13
CA ARG A 76 -10.84 -6.36 2.41
C ARG A 76 -10.21 -5.07 1.85
N VAL A 77 -8.94 -4.82 2.14
CA VAL A 77 -8.18 -3.62 1.77
C VAL A 77 -6.78 -4.01 1.30
N ILE A 78 -6.10 -3.10 0.60
CA ILE A 78 -4.71 -3.27 0.17
C ILE A 78 -3.81 -3.38 1.40
N LYS A 79 -2.92 -4.38 1.41
CA LYS A 79 -1.93 -4.54 2.48
C LYS A 79 -0.80 -3.53 2.27
N GLY A 80 -0.46 -2.80 3.33
CA GLY A 80 0.79 -2.05 3.46
C GLY A 80 1.82 -2.85 4.24
#